data_AF-A0A380B942-F1
#
_entry.id   AF-A0A380B942-F1
#
_cell.length_a   1.000
_cell.length_b   1.000
_cell.length_c   1.000
_cell.angle_alpha   90.00
_cell.angle_beta   90.00
_cell.angle_gamma   90.00
#
_symmetry.space_group_name_H-M   'P 1'
#
loop_
_entity.id
_entity.type
_entity.pdbx_description
1 polymer ?
#
loop_
_entity_poly.entity_id
_entity_poly.type
_entity_poly.pdbx_seq_one_letter_code
_entity_poly.pdbx_strand_id
1 'polypeptide(L)'
;MKDTEISEWFWSLIKNANLNRDTLRGLLANFSKDDLIKFQEEFIDASVELQEAPFVEYMEESEDGVEDIANWIVSKGKAFYFHVLNNPEETPNSVNDLTDQILYGIADEVCVEKYGESTGIY
;
A
#
# COMPACT_ATOMS: atom_id res chain seq x y z
N MET A 1 -17.49 -2.48 -11.74
CA MET A 1 -16.73 -2.40 -10.48
C MET A 1 -16.62 -3.82 -9.97
N LYS A 2 -15.41 -4.40 -9.97
CA LYS A 2 -15.21 -5.65 -9.23
C LYS A 2 -15.17 -5.23 -7.76
N ASP A 3 -16.06 -5.79 -6.96
CA ASP A 3 -16.07 -5.62 -5.50
C ASP A 3 -14.83 -6.30 -4.92
N THR A 4 -13.70 -5.62 -4.93
CA THR A 4 -12.56 -5.92 -4.07
C THR A 4 -12.57 -4.92 -2.93
N GLU A 5 -13.55 -5.07 -2.02
CA GLU A 5 -13.44 -4.41 -0.71
C GLU A 5 -12.19 -4.98 -0.02
N ILE A 6 -11.11 -4.21 -0.06
CA ILE A 6 -9.88 -4.46 0.69
C ILE A 6 -10.25 -4.75 2.15
N SER A 7 -9.74 -5.86 2.68
CA SER A 7 -10.28 -6.45 3.89
C SER A 7 -9.94 -5.67 5.16
N GLU A 8 -10.78 -5.77 6.19
CA GLU A 8 -10.46 -5.22 7.52
C GLU A 8 -9.18 -5.79 8.11
N TRP A 9 -8.83 -7.03 7.74
CA TRP A 9 -7.59 -7.66 8.17
C TRP A 9 -6.37 -6.89 7.64
N PHE A 10 -6.34 -6.58 6.34
CA PHE A 10 -5.29 -5.75 5.74
C PHE A 10 -5.23 -4.37 6.40
N TRP A 11 -6.36 -3.69 6.52
CA TRP A 11 -6.42 -2.36 7.12
C TRP A 11 -5.97 -2.35 8.58
N SER A 12 -6.24 -3.43 9.33
CA SER A 12 -5.75 -3.58 10.70
C SER A 12 -4.23 -3.69 10.76
N LEU A 13 -3.60 -4.38 9.80
CA LEU A 13 -2.15 -4.52 9.73
C LEU A 13 -1.47 -3.20 9.35
N ILE A 14 -2.00 -2.48 8.36
CA ILE A 14 -1.53 -1.14 7.99
C ILE A 14 -1.63 -0.18 9.19
N LYS A 15 -2.78 -0.19 9.88
CA LYS A 15 -2.98 0.63 11.08
C LYS A 15 -1.98 0.28 12.19
N ASN A 16 -1.73 -1.00 12.43
CA ASN A 16 -0.81 -1.46 13.48
C ASN A 16 0.65 -1.20 13.12
N ALA A 17 1.00 -1.20 11.84
CA ALA A 17 2.31 -0.79 11.35
C ALA A 17 2.58 0.69 11.62
N ASN A 18 1.54 1.53 11.59
CA ASN A 18 1.60 2.96 11.92
C ASN A 18 2.74 3.67 11.15
N LEU A 19 2.77 3.48 9.83
CA LEU A 19 3.78 4.06 8.92
C LEU A 19 5.22 3.68 9.24
N ASN A 20 5.43 2.59 9.98
CA ASN A 20 6.75 2.09 10.32
C ASN A 20 6.99 0.74 9.62
N ARG A 21 7.94 0.76 8.68
CA ARG A 21 8.35 -0.41 7.88
C ARG A 21 8.83 -1.58 8.74
N ASP A 22 9.63 -1.30 9.78
CA ASP A 22 10.14 -2.35 10.68
C ASP A 22 9.03 -2.98 11.53
N THR A 23 8.05 -2.17 11.97
CA THR A 23 6.85 -2.67 12.65
C THR A 23 6.04 -3.57 11.71
N LEU A 24 5.79 -3.15 10.47
CA LEU A 24 5.09 -4.01 9.50
C LEU A 24 5.85 -5.31 9.24
N ARG A 25 7.17 -5.24 9.02
CA ARG A 25 8.04 -6.41 8.85
C ARG A 25 7.89 -7.38 10.03
N GLY A 26 7.91 -6.86 11.26
CA GLY A 26 7.73 -7.66 12.48
C GLY A 26 6.35 -8.31 12.59
N LEU A 27 5.28 -7.62 12.16
CA LEU A 27 3.93 -8.19 12.11
C LEU A 27 3.84 -9.34 11.11
N LEU A 28 4.42 -9.15 9.92
CA LEU A 28 4.36 -10.11 8.81
C LEU A 28 5.34 -11.29 8.97
N ALA A 29 6.40 -11.18 9.79
CA ALA A 29 7.42 -12.22 9.92
C ALA A 29 6.87 -13.61 10.30
N ASN A 30 5.74 -13.65 11.02
CA ASN A 30 5.12 -14.91 11.45
C ASN A 30 4.10 -15.49 10.45
N PHE A 31 3.79 -14.77 9.37
CA PHE A 31 2.73 -15.14 8.42
C PHE A 31 3.15 -16.29 7.51
N SER A 32 2.18 -17.06 7.01
CA SER A 32 2.44 -18.05 5.97
C SER A 32 2.76 -17.37 4.63
N LYS A 33 3.30 -18.12 3.66
CA LYS A 33 3.52 -17.59 2.30
C LYS A 33 2.22 -17.09 1.68
N ASP A 34 1.13 -17.84 1.85
CA ASP A 34 -0.19 -17.48 1.32
C ASP A 34 -0.73 -16.19 1.98
N ASP A 35 -0.51 -15.99 3.27
CA ASP A 35 -0.89 -14.75 3.96
C ASP A 35 -0.08 -13.54 3.46
N LEU A 36 1.22 -13.72 3.17
CA LEU A 36 2.06 -12.65 2.60
C LEU A 36 1.63 -12.28 1.18
N ILE A 37 1.34 -13.29 0.35
CA ILE A 37 0.79 -13.08 -1.00
C ILE A 37 -0.52 -12.32 -0.92
N LYS A 38 -1.45 -12.77 -0.06
CA LYS A 38 -2.74 -12.09 0.13
C LYS A 38 -2.57 -10.64 0.59
N PHE A 39 -1.66 -10.37 1.52
CA PHE A 39 -1.38 -8.99 1.95
C PHE A 39 -0.87 -8.14 0.78
N GLN A 40 0.05 -8.67 -0.03
CA GLN A 40 0.61 -7.99 -1.19
C GLN A 40 -0.45 -7.71 -2.26
N GLU A 41 -1.31 -8.69 -2.56
CA GLU A 41 -2.46 -8.54 -3.47
C GLU A 41 -3.39 -7.42 -3.02
N GLU A 42 -3.81 -7.43 -1.74
CA GLU A 42 -4.69 -6.37 -1.20
C GLU A 42 -4.01 -4.99 -1.18
N PHE A 43 -2.70 -4.92 -0.97
CA PHE A 43 -1.97 -3.66 -1.06
C PHE A 43 -1.98 -3.11 -2.49
N ILE A 44 -1.64 -3.95 -3.47
CA ILE A 44 -1.59 -3.57 -4.88
C ILE A 44 -2.97 -3.16 -5.36
N ASP A 45 -4.00 -3.97 -5.09
CA ASP A 45 -5.38 -3.69 -5.46
C ASP A 45 -5.84 -2.30 -4.94
N ALA A 46 -5.48 -1.94 -3.71
CA ALA A 46 -5.76 -0.62 -3.16
C ALA A 46 -4.95 0.49 -3.84
N SER A 47 -3.68 0.24 -4.15
CA SER A 47 -2.80 1.22 -4.77
C SER A 47 -3.23 1.55 -6.19
N VAL A 48 -3.49 0.53 -7.03
CA VAL A 48 -3.85 0.75 -8.44
C VAL A 48 -5.17 1.51 -8.62
N GLU A 49 -6.10 1.44 -7.67
CA GLU A 49 -7.34 2.24 -7.69
C GLU A 49 -7.04 3.76 -7.68
N LEU A 50 -5.94 4.17 -7.05
CA LEU A 50 -5.51 5.57 -6.95
C LEU A 50 -4.60 6.03 -8.11
N GLN A 51 -4.18 5.13 -9.00
CA GLN A 51 -3.27 5.43 -10.11
C GLN A 51 -4.00 5.78 -11.42
N GLU A 52 -5.31 6.04 -11.35
CA GLU A 52 -6.13 6.48 -12.47
C GLU A 52 -6.84 7.81 -12.17
N ALA A 53 -7.48 8.38 -13.19
CA ALA A 53 -8.32 9.56 -13.01
C ALA A 53 -9.51 9.23 -12.08
N PRO A 54 -9.90 10.14 -11.17
CA PRO A 54 -9.49 11.55 -11.10
C PRO A 54 -8.22 11.84 -10.27
N PHE A 55 -7.62 10.86 -9.61
CA PHE A 55 -6.54 11.10 -8.62
C PHE A 55 -5.24 11.57 -9.27
N VAL A 56 -4.85 10.94 -10.38
CA VAL A 56 -3.61 11.29 -11.10
C VAL A 56 -3.59 12.73 -11.63
N GLU A 57 -4.75 13.38 -11.75
CA GLU A 57 -4.84 14.79 -12.16
C GLU A 57 -4.23 15.75 -11.11
N TYR A 58 -4.08 15.28 -9.86
CA TYR A 58 -3.53 16.05 -8.74
C TYR A 58 -2.09 15.66 -8.40
N MET A 59 -1.60 14.55 -8.93
CA MET A 59 -0.26 14.01 -8.67
C MET A 59 0.81 14.65 -9.58
N GLU A 60 2.08 14.48 -9.23
CA GLU A 60 3.19 14.80 -10.13
C GLU A 60 3.22 13.88 -11.36
N GLU A 61 3.69 14.39 -12.51
CA GLU A 61 3.56 13.70 -13.81
C GLU A 61 4.48 12.47 -13.99
N SER A 62 5.39 12.21 -13.05
CA SER A 62 6.28 11.05 -13.13
C SER A 62 5.57 9.77 -12.70
N GLU A 63 5.79 8.68 -13.45
CA GLU A 63 5.27 7.34 -13.12
C GLU A 63 5.65 6.91 -11.70
N ASP A 64 6.94 7.02 -11.34
CA ASP A 64 7.43 6.72 -9.99
C ASP A 64 6.70 7.55 -8.92
N GLY A 65 6.43 8.83 -9.20
CA GLY A 65 5.72 9.72 -8.28
C GLY A 65 4.26 9.32 -8.09
N VAL A 66 3.56 8.94 -9.17
CA VAL A 66 2.17 8.43 -9.09
C VAL A 66 2.11 7.17 -8.23
N GLU A 67 3.04 6.23 -8.44
CA GLU A 67 3.11 4.99 -7.67
C GLU A 67 3.43 5.27 -6.19
N ASP A 68 4.42 6.11 -5.90
CA ASP A 68 4.80 6.49 -4.54
C ASP A 68 3.65 7.17 -3.78
N ILE A 69 2.92 8.07 -4.45
CA ILE A 69 1.77 8.76 -3.86
C ILE A 69 0.66 7.76 -3.53
N ALA A 70 0.29 6.89 -4.48
CA ALA A 70 -0.74 5.87 -4.27
C ALA A 70 -0.36 4.93 -3.11
N ASN A 71 0.88 4.41 -3.13
CA ASN A 71 1.40 3.54 -2.09
C ASN A 71 1.45 4.24 -0.72
N TRP A 72 1.79 5.53 -0.68
CA TRP A 72 1.77 6.32 0.54
C TRP A 72 0.35 6.49 1.08
N ILE A 73 -0.64 6.84 0.23
CA ILE A 73 -2.04 6.99 0.64
C ILE A 73 -2.57 5.69 1.26
N VAL A 74 -2.30 4.53 0.65
CA VAL A 74 -2.66 3.21 1.21
C VAL A 74 -1.97 3.01 2.57
N SER A 75 -0.69 3.36 2.67
CA SER A 75 0.10 3.24 3.91
C SER A 75 -0.44 4.09 5.06
N LYS A 76 -1.09 5.23 4.79
CA LYS A 76 -1.79 6.06 5.80
C LYS A 76 -3.00 5.36 6.42
N GLY A 77 -3.46 4.27 5.82
CA GLY A 77 -4.50 3.41 6.32
C GLY A 77 -5.91 3.84 5.93
N LYS A 78 -6.87 2.99 6.30
CA LYS A 78 -8.24 2.98 5.79
C LYS A 78 -8.92 4.35 5.77
N ALA A 79 -8.88 5.08 6.89
CA ALA A 79 -9.61 6.33 7.01
C ALA A 79 -9.12 7.39 6.02
N PHE A 80 -7.80 7.48 5.82
CA PHE A 80 -7.21 8.43 4.88
C PHE A 80 -7.43 7.98 3.43
N TYR A 81 -7.27 6.68 3.16
CA TYR A 81 -7.56 6.10 1.84
C TYR A 81 -8.98 6.44 1.35
N PHE A 82 -10.00 6.13 2.17
CA PHE A 82 -11.39 6.43 1.81
C PHE A 82 -11.69 7.93 1.79
N HIS A 83 -10.97 8.74 2.57
CA HIS A 83 -11.09 10.19 2.50
C HIS A 83 -10.65 10.71 1.14
N VAL A 84 -9.50 10.26 0.63
CA VAL A 84 -9.01 10.60 -0.72
C VAL A 84 -9.94 10.06 -1.81
N LEU A 85 -10.40 8.80 -1.70
CA LEU A 85 -11.35 8.23 -2.67
C LEU A 85 -12.61 9.08 -2.84
N ASN A 86 -13.10 9.69 -1.75
CA ASN A 86 -14.29 10.53 -1.77
C ASN A 86 -14.00 12.00 -2.10
N ASN A 87 -12.73 12.44 -2.03
CA ASN A 87 -12.31 13.82 -2.29
C ASN A 87 -10.98 13.80 -3.09
N PRO A 88 -11.02 13.47 -4.40
CA PRO A 88 -9.82 13.29 -5.21
C PRO A 88 -8.88 14.50 -5.21
N GLU A 89 -9.41 15.71 -5.08
CA GLU A 89 -8.65 16.96 -5.00
C GLU A 89 -7.77 17.09 -3.75
N GLU A 90 -7.99 16.26 -2.75
CA GLU A 90 -7.15 16.16 -1.56
C GLU A 90 -5.98 15.19 -1.72
N THR A 91 -5.83 14.57 -2.90
CA THR A 91 -4.65 13.79 -3.26
C THR A 91 -3.40 14.69 -3.17
N PRO A 92 -2.34 14.28 -2.45
CA PRO A 92 -1.11 15.05 -2.38
C PRO A 92 -0.43 15.08 -3.75
N ASN A 93 0.16 16.22 -4.10
CA ASN A 93 0.87 16.36 -5.36
C ASN A 93 2.22 15.61 -5.39
N SER A 94 2.89 15.47 -4.24
CA SER A 94 4.12 14.71 -4.11
C SER A 94 4.33 14.24 -2.67
N VAL A 95 5.05 13.13 -2.50
CA VAL A 95 5.38 12.51 -1.20
C VAL A 95 6.88 12.21 -1.06
N ASN A 96 7.74 12.83 -1.87
CA ASN A 96 9.18 12.57 -1.93
C ASN A 96 9.90 12.59 -0.55
N ASP A 97 9.48 13.48 0.36
CA ASP A 97 10.04 13.59 1.72
C ASP A 97 9.45 12.57 2.73
N LEU A 98 8.54 11.70 2.28
CA LEU A 98 7.75 10.77 3.10
C LEU A 98 7.87 9.31 2.63
N THR A 99 8.81 9.03 1.73
CA THR A 99 9.01 7.69 1.14
C THR A 99 9.38 6.63 2.18
N ASP A 100 9.99 7.02 3.30
CA ASP A 100 10.29 6.16 4.45
C ASP A 100 9.04 5.62 5.17
N GLN A 101 7.90 6.28 4.98
CA GLN A 101 6.60 5.88 5.54
C GLN A 101 5.81 4.93 4.62
N ILE A 102 6.28 4.72 3.39
CA ILE A 102 5.63 3.83 2.44
C ILE A 102 5.83 2.38 2.90
N LEU A 103 4.72 1.65 3.03
CA LEU A 103 4.67 0.28 3.51
C LEU A 103 4.66 -0.77 2.37
N TYR A 104 4.58 -0.31 1.12
CA TYR A 104 4.69 -1.17 -0.07
C TYR A 104 6.02 -1.94 -0.10
N GLY A 105 5.99 -3.14 -0.66
CA GLY A 105 7.13 -4.04 -0.83
C GLY A 105 7.55 -4.82 0.43
N ILE A 106 7.08 -4.46 1.63
CA ILE A 106 7.50 -5.14 2.87
C ILE A 106 7.07 -6.61 2.90
N ALA A 107 5.90 -6.96 2.36
CA ALA A 107 5.48 -8.37 2.29
C ALA A 107 6.37 -9.19 1.37
N ASP A 108 6.83 -8.60 0.26
CA ASP A 108 7.77 -9.23 -0.66
C ASP A 108 9.14 -9.45 0.00
N GLU A 109 9.67 -8.42 0.67
CA GLU A 109 10.91 -8.52 1.46
C GLU A 109 10.84 -9.66 2.48
N VAL A 110 9.76 -9.71 3.28
CA VAL A 110 9.55 -10.77 4.29
C VAL A 110 9.44 -12.15 3.63
N CYS A 111 8.76 -12.24 2.49
CA CYS A 111 8.61 -13.50 1.76
C CYS A 111 9.97 -14.02 1.27
N VAL A 112 10.79 -13.15 0.70
CA VAL A 112 12.16 -13.49 0.26
C VAL A 112 13.02 -13.90 1.44
N GLU A 113 13.00 -13.15 2.54
CA GLU A 113 13.79 -13.45 3.74
C GLU A 113 13.42 -14.80 4.37
N LYS A 114 12.14 -15.15 4.41
CA LYS A 114 11.63 -16.33 5.11
C LYS A 114 11.58 -17.59 4.25
N TYR A 115 11.20 -17.44 2.99
CA TYR A 115 10.91 -18.56 2.08
C TYR A 115 11.90 -18.65 0.92
N GLY A 116 12.80 -17.67 0.75
CA GLY A 116 13.77 -17.63 -0.34
C GLY A 116 13.16 -17.27 -1.70
N GLU A 117 11.90 -16.84 -1.72
CA GLU A 117 11.13 -16.55 -2.92
C GLU A 117 10.29 -15.30 -2.71
N SER A 118 10.08 -14.52 -3.77
CA SER A 118 9.13 -13.40 -3.78
C SER A 118 7.68 -13.88 -3.65
N THR A 119 6.78 -12.97 -3.28
CA THR A 119 5.33 -13.14 -3.39
C THR A 119 4.89 -13.41 -4.83
N GLY A 120 5.62 -12.88 -5.83
CA GLY A 120 5.29 -12.97 -7.25
C GLY A 120 4.15 -12.05 -7.69
N ILE A 121 3.75 -11.08 -6.85
CA ILE A 121 2.68 -10.11 -7.09
C ILE A 121 3.30 -8.71 -7.19
N TYR A 122 3.08 -8.03 -8.32
CA TYR A 122 3.62 -6.70 -8.64
C TYR A 122 2.55 -5.83 -9.26
#